data_AF-A0A6A4HV21-F1
#
_entry.id   AF-A0A6A4HV21-F1
#
_cell.length_a   1.000
_cell.length_b   1.000
_cell.length_c   1.000
_cell.angle_alpha   90.00
_cell.angle_beta   90.00
_cell.angle_gamma   90.00
#
_symmetry.space_group_name_H-M   'P 1'
#
loop_
_entity.id
_entity.type
_entity.pdbx_description
1 polymer ?
#
loop_
_entity_poly.entity_id
_entity_poly.type
_entity_poly.pdbx_seq_one_letter_code
_entity_poly.pdbx_strand_id
1 'polypeptide(L)'
;MSSNQSQKDPNRVAAGLKATIHNDNISEETKDRAAERLHEMGVEVDGKTRPSGRSDVSYTDEDADVDDYETGVDDYDAGAKIDTKASPAGGSDDAHTNRVLGGYKATLKNDNVSDEAKAHAREVLEANDAMPQTQTTRNRDH
;
A
#
# COMPACT_ATOMS: atom_id res chain seq x y z
N MET A 1 15.20 16.60 28.13
CA MET A 1 14.09 16.44 27.17
C MET A 1 14.66 16.64 25.79
N SER A 2 14.74 15.58 24.96
CA SER A 2 15.18 15.72 23.57
C SER A 2 14.21 14.94 22.69
N SER A 3 13.25 15.67 22.13
CA SER A 3 12.26 15.17 21.18
C SER A 3 12.97 14.86 19.87
N ASN A 4 13.17 13.57 19.61
CA ASN A 4 13.57 13.00 18.34
C ASN A 4 12.45 13.22 17.32
N GLN A 5 12.27 14.47 16.89
CA GLN A 5 11.48 14.82 15.73
C GLN A 5 12.26 14.28 14.54
N SER A 6 12.02 13.00 14.20
CA SER A 6 12.47 12.38 12.96
C SER A 6 12.47 13.43 11.87
N GLN A 7 13.60 13.59 11.20
CA GLN A 7 13.69 14.26 9.92
C GLN A 7 12.60 13.64 9.04
N LYS A 8 11.43 14.30 8.98
CA LYS A 8 10.25 13.76 8.31
C LYS A 8 10.51 14.02 6.84
N ASP A 9 11.04 13.00 6.18
CA ASP A 9 11.28 13.05 4.75
C ASP A 9 9.96 13.43 4.07
N PRO A 10 9.89 14.60 3.39
CA PRO A 10 8.64 15.11 2.81
C PRO A 10 8.04 14.12 1.82
N ASN A 11 8.89 13.36 1.11
CA ASN A 11 8.49 12.28 0.23
C ASN A 11 7.74 11.15 0.96
N ARG A 12 8.16 10.79 2.18
CA ARG A 12 7.51 9.75 2.97
C ARG A 12 6.18 10.23 3.54
N VAL A 13 6.11 11.50 3.95
CA VAL A 13 4.86 12.14 4.39
C VAL A 13 3.88 12.19 3.23
N ALA A 14 4.32 12.63 2.06
CA ALA A 14 3.50 12.70 0.86
C ALA A 14 2.99 11.31 0.43
N ALA A 15 3.83 10.27 0.47
CA ALA A 15 3.40 8.91 0.18
C ALA A 15 2.27 8.44 1.12
N GLY A 16 2.34 8.74 2.41
CA GLY A 16 1.30 8.39 3.38
C GLY A 16 -0.01 9.16 3.15
N LEU A 17 0.08 10.45 2.81
CA LEU A 17 -1.10 11.26 2.48
C LEU A 17 -1.75 10.80 1.17
N LYS A 18 -0.95 10.40 0.17
CA LYS A 18 -1.46 9.86 -1.08
C LYS A 18 -2.20 8.53 -0.87
N ALA A 19 -1.65 7.64 -0.04
CA ALA A 19 -2.34 6.41 0.35
C ALA A 19 -3.67 6.69 1.07
N THR A 20 -3.72 7.75 1.86
CA THR A 20 -4.94 8.20 2.55
C THR A 20 -6.02 8.58 1.53
N ILE A 21 -5.71 9.42 0.54
CA ILE A 21 -6.67 9.86 -0.48
C ILE A 21 -7.31 8.70 -1.25
N HIS A 22 -6.54 7.64 -1.52
CA HIS A 22 -7.01 6.47 -2.27
C HIS A 22 -7.72 5.41 -1.41
N ASN A 23 -7.82 5.59 -0.09
CA ASN A 23 -8.50 4.63 0.77
C ASN A 23 -10.03 4.88 0.74
N ASP A 24 -10.82 3.89 0.35
CA ASP A 24 -12.29 4.02 0.31
C ASP A 24 -12.94 3.94 1.69
N ASN A 25 -12.20 3.50 2.71
CA ASN A 25 -12.72 3.35 4.08
C ASN A 25 -12.62 4.62 4.93
N ILE A 26 -12.23 5.76 4.35
CA ILE A 26 -12.11 7.03 5.08
C ILE A 26 -13.12 8.06 4.57
N SER A 27 -13.45 9.03 5.43
CA SER A 27 -14.36 10.13 5.07
C SER A 27 -13.75 11.05 4.02
N GLU A 28 -14.61 11.68 3.20
CA GLU A 28 -14.21 12.71 2.23
C GLU A 28 -13.45 13.85 2.90
N GLU A 29 -13.91 14.30 4.08
CA GLU A 29 -13.22 15.32 4.88
C GLU A 29 -11.75 14.96 5.18
N THR A 30 -11.44 13.67 5.37
CA THR A 30 -10.07 13.21 5.61
C THR A 30 -9.25 13.16 4.32
N LYS A 31 -9.88 12.80 3.19
CA LYS A 31 -9.25 12.85 1.86
C LYS A 31 -8.91 14.28 1.48
N ASP A 32 -9.82 15.22 1.71
CA ASP A 32 -9.64 16.64 1.39
C ASP A 32 -8.47 17.25 2.16
N ARG A 33 -8.39 17.01 3.48
CA ARG A 33 -7.24 17.48 4.28
C ARG A 33 -5.92 16.87 3.82
N ALA A 34 -5.91 15.60 3.43
CA ALA A 34 -4.70 14.97 2.91
C ALA A 34 -4.28 15.55 1.56
N ALA A 35 -5.24 15.88 0.70
CA ALA A 35 -5.01 16.52 -0.60
C ALA A 35 -4.47 17.94 -0.44
N GLU A 36 -5.06 18.75 0.45
CA GLU A 36 -4.59 20.10 0.75
C GLU A 36 -3.14 20.07 1.25
N ARG A 37 -2.81 19.13 2.13
CA ARG A 37 -1.46 18.99 2.68
C ARG A 37 -0.44 18.51 1.64
N LEU A 38 -0.86 17.74 0.64
CA LEU A 38 -0.01 17.37 -0.51
C LEU A 38 0.26 18.56 -1.43
N HIS A 39 -0.77 19.36 -1.69
CA HIS A 39 -0.66 20.58 -2.47
C HIS A 39 0.28 21.59 -1.81
N GLU A 40 0.18 21.77 -0.48
CA GLU A 40 1.09 22.63 0.28
C GLU A 40 2.55 22.16 0.20
N MET A 41 2.78 20.85 0.07
CA MET A 41 4.12 20.29 -0.14
C MET A 41 4.58 20.31 -1.61
N GLY A 42 3.76 20.84 -2.54
CA GLY A 42 4.04 20.87 -3.97
C GLY A 42 3.99 19.49 -4.64
N VAL A 43 3.33 18.51 -4.01
CA VAL A 43 3.18 17.16 -4.55
C VAL A 43 1.85 17.08 -5.29
N GLU A 44 1.93 17.15 -6.61
CA GLU A 44 0.75 17.03 -7.47
C GLU A 44 0.21 15.59 -7.42
N VAL A 45 -0.99 15.43 -6.89
CA VAL A 45 -1.72 14.17 -6.93
C VAL A 45 -2.38 14.12 -8.30
N ASP A 46 -1.64 13.67 -9.32
CA ASP A 46 -2.18 13.58 -10.67
C ASP A 46 -3.39 12.62 -10.64
N GLY A 47 -4.59 13.20 -10.69
CA GLY A 47 -5.88 12.51 -10.66
C GLY A 47 -6.14 11.63 -11.89
N LYS A 48 -5.11 11.32 -12.66
CA LYS A 48 -5.14 10.46 -13.85
C LYS A 48 -4.57 9.08 -13.54
N THR A 49 -4.94 8.46 -12.41
CA THR A 49 -5.08 6.99 -12.47
C THR A 49 -6.38 6.71 -13.22
N ARG A 50 -6.36 7.00 -14.52
CA ARG A 50 -7.39 6.53 -15.43
C ARG A 50 -7.37 5.01 -15.32
N PRO A 51 -8.51 4.34 -15.10
CA PRO A 51 -8.54 2.89 -15.21
C PRO A 51 -7.93 2.54 -16.56
N SER A 52 -7.14 1.46 -16.61
CA SER A 52 -6.56 0.89 -17.82
C SER A 52 -7.63 0.33 -18.76
N GLY A 53 -8.60 1.15 -19.15
CA GLY A 53 -9.60 0.91 -20.17
C GLY A 53 -9.32 1.87 -21.30
N ARG A 54 -8.75 1.34 -22.39
CA ARG A 54 -8.75 1.88 -23.76
C ARG A 54 -8.81 3.41 -23.86
N SER A 55 -7.67 4.05 -24.07
CA SER A 55 -7.65 5.36 -24.72
C SER A 55 -8.20 5.19 -26.14
N ASP A 56 -9.43 5.67 -26.35
CA ASP A 56 -9.93 6.02 -27.68
C ASP A 56 -9.01 7.13 -28.21
N VAL A 57 -8.10 6.74 -29.11
CA VAL A 57 -7.22 7.67 -29.80
C VAL A 57 -8.04 8.28 -30.93
N SER A 58 -8.69 9.42 -30.67
CA SER A 58 -9.15 10.27 -31.76
C SER A 58 -7.98 11.15 -32.19
N TYR A 59 -7.29 10.75 -33.27
CA TYR A 59 -6.34 11.60 -33.99
C TYR A 59 -7.10 12.85 -34.45
N THR A 60 -6.70 14.02 -33.96
CA THR A 60 -7.00 15.29 -34.62
C THR A 60 -5.91 15.49 -35.66
N ASP A 61 -6.26 15.28 -36.93
CA ASP A 61 -5.54 15.85 -38.07
C ASP A 61 -5.59 17.37 -37.92
N GLU A 62 -4.53 17.94 -37.34
CA GLU A 62 -4.24 19.36 -37.42
C GLU A 62 -2.80 19.47 -37.90
N ASP A 63 -2.70 19.97 -39.12
CA ASP A 63 -1.50 20.32 -39.87
C ASP A 63 -0.45 21.04 -38.99
N ALA A 64 0.63 20.33 -38.68
CA ALA A 64 1.87 20.95 -38.25
C ALA A 64 3.01 20.38 -39.09
N ASP A 65 3.51 21.20 -40.01
CA ASP A 65 4.81 21.07 -40.65
C ASP A 65 5.88 20.77 -39.59
N VAL A 66 6.22 19.48 -39.43
CA VAL A 66 7.36 19.08 -38.60
C VAL A 66 8.58 19.16 -39.50
N ASP A 67 9.33 20.25 -39.33
CA ASP A 67 10.67 20.42 -39.86
C ASP A 67 11.51 19.15 -39.58
N ASP A 68 12.07 18.65 -40.67
CA ASP A 68 13.06 17.59 -40.79
C ASP A 68 14.29 17.89 -39.91
N TYR A 69 14.21 17.50 -38.64
CA TYR A 69 15.41 17.40 -37.81
C TYR A 69 16.03 16.02 -38.06
N GLU A 70 17.07 16.02 -38.90
CA GLU A 70 17.97 14.91 -39.16
C GLU A 70 18.62 14.47 -37.83
N THR A 71 17.92 13.62 -37.08
CA THR A 71 18.47 12.95 -35.90
C THR A 71 19.33 11.81 -36.42
N GLY A 72 20.62 12.10 -36.54
CA GLY A 72 21.66 11.11 -36.79
C GLY A 72 21.48 9.93 -35.84
N VAL A 73 21.06 8.79 -36.41
CA VAL A 73 21.11 7.50 -35.76
C VAL A 73 22.57 7.07 -35.71
N ASP A 74 23.27 7.52 -34.67
CA ASP A 74 24.50 6.88 -34.27
C ASP A 74 24.15 5.43 -33.88
N ASP A 75 24.66 4.51 -34.70
CA ASP A 75 24.58 3.06 -34.57
C ASP A 75 25.39 2.63 -33.32
N TYR A 76 24.81 2.79 -32.14
CA TYR A 76 25.37 2.25 -30.89
C TYR A 76 25.04 0.76 -30.78
N ASP A 77 25.84 -0.06 -31.45
CA ASP A 77 25.98 -1.50 -31.17
C ASP A 77 26.64 -1.70 -29.79
N ALA A 78 25.83 -1.88 -28.75
CA ALA A 78 26.27 -2.49 -27.50
C ALA A 78 25.08 -3.17 -26.79
N GLY A 79 24.91 -4.46 -27.09
CA GLY A 79 23.90 -5.35 -26.52
C GLY A 79 23.98 -5.53 -24.99
N ALA A 80 23.48 -4.56 -24.25
CA ALA A 80 23.09 -4.74 -22.85
C ALA A 80 21.73 -5.43 -22.79
N LYS A 81 21.77 -6.75 -22.94
CA LYS A 81 20.79 -7.69 -22.40
C LYS A 81 20.69 -7.47 -20.89
N ILE A 82 19.90 -6.47 -20.49
CA ILE A 82 19.35 -6.41 -19.14
C ILE A 82 18.35 -7.55 -19.04
N ASP A 83 18.88 -8.67 -18.57
CA ASP A 83 18.13 -9.75 -17.98
C ASP A 83 17.21 -9.16 -16.93
N THR A 84 15.95 -8.94 -17.33
CA THR A 84 14.84 -8.71 -16.43
C THR A 84 14.69 -9.96 -15.58
N LYS A 85 15.54 -10.11 -14.56
CA LYS A 85 15.18 -10.83 -13.34
C LYS A 85 14.09 -10.03 -12.65
N ALA A 86 12.89 -10.13 -13.21
CA ALA A 86 11.69 -10.13 -12.41
C ALA A 86 11.90 -11.13 -11.27
N SER A 87 12.03 -10.62 -10.06
CA SER A 87 12.14 -11.39 -8.82
C SER A 87 11.57 -10.53 -7.71
N PRO A 88 10.75 -11.10 -6.83
CA PRO A 88 9.35 -11.34 -7.15
C PRO A 88 8.47 -10.41 -6.31
N ALA A 89 7.60 -9.64 -6.96
CA ALA A 89 6.44 -9.06 -6.30
C ALA A 89 5.45 -10.19 -6.01
N GLY A 90 5.66 -10.92 -4.91
CA GLY A 90 4.85 -12.10 -4.61
C GLY A 90 5.12 -12.72 -3.25
N GLY A 91 5.24 -11.90 -2.20
CA GLY A 91 5.49 -12.41 -0.85
C GLY A 91 4.96 -11.52 0.29
N SER A 92 3.93 -10.72 0.05
CA SER A 92 3.44 -9.75 1.05
C SER A 92 2.10 -10.10 1.70
N ASP A 93 1.24 -10.87 1.04
CA ASP A 93 -0.09 -11.16 1.56
C ASP A 93 -0.04 -12.16 2.74
N ASP A 94 0.71 -13.25 2.61
CA ASP A 94 0.84 -14.27 3.65
C ASP A 94 1.57 -13.77 4.92
N ALA A 95 2.57 -12.91 4.75
CA ALA A 95 3.29 -12.34 5.90
C ALA A 95 2.41 -11.33 6.65
N HIS A 96 1.59 -10.57 5.92
CA HIS A 96 0.65 -9.62 6.50
C HIS A 96 -0.46 -10.35 7.27
N THR A 97 -1.09 -11.37 6.67
CA THR A 97 -2.13 -12.16 7.33
C THR A 97 -1.60 -12.85 8.59
N ASN A 98 -0.43 -13.49 8.53
CA ASN A 98 0.16 -14.13 9.70
C ASN A 98 0.44 -13.16 10.87
N ARG A 99 0.89 -11.93 10.56
CA ARG A 99 1.16 -10.91 11.58
C ARG A 99 -0.13 -10.37 12.21
N VAL A 100 -1.18 -10.19 11.40
CA VAL A 100 -2.51 -9.79 11.85
C VAL A 100 -3.14 -10.86 12.74
N LEU A 101 -3.11 -12.13 12.33
CA LEU A 101 -3.60 -13.26 13.12
C LEU A 101 -2.83 -13.42 14.44
N GLY A 102 -1.52 -13.16 14.44
CA GLY A 102 -0.72 -13.09 15.67
C GLY A 102 -1.21 -12.02 16.65
N GLY A 103 -1.61 -10.85 16.14
CA GLY A 103 -2.21 -9.78 16.93
C GLY A 103 -3.51 -10.20 17.59
N TYR A 104 -4.45 -10.78 16.83
CA TYR A 104 -5.73 -11.26 17.37
C TYR A 104 -5.55 -12.36 18.42
N LYS A 105 -4.56 -13.24 18.27
CA LYS A 105 -4.19 -14.22 19.31
C LYS A 105 -3.74 -13.55 20.61
N ALA A 106 -2.97 -12.47 20.52
CA ALA A 106 -2.55 -11.71 21.70
C ALA A 106 -3.75 -11.03 22.38
N THR A 107 -4.70 -10.50 21.60
CA THR A 107 -5.95 -9.90 22.09
C THR A 107 -6.75 -10.88 22.96
N LEU A 108 -6.84 -12.16 22.55
CA LEU A 108 -7.52 -13.21 23.31
C LEU A 108 -6.82 -13.56 24.63
N LYS A 109 -5.51 -13.32 24.74
CA LYS A 109 -4.70 -13.60 25.93
C LYS A 109 -4.54 -12.40 26.86
N ASN A 110 -4.98 -11.22 26.45
CA ASN A 110 -4.85 -10.02 27.25
C ASN A 110 -6.10 -9.81 28.13
N ASP A 111 -5.91 -9.88 29.44
CA ASP A 111 -6.98 -9.71 30.43
C ASP A 111 -7.54 -8.29 30.45
N ASN A 112 -6.76 -7.29 30.00
CA ASN A 112 -7.16 -5.88 29.94
C ASN A 112 -8.00 -5.53 28.71
N VAL A 113 -8.31 -6.50 27.85
CA VAL A 113 -9.13 -6.29 26.65
C VAL A 113 -10.58 -6.68 26.93
N SER A 114 -11.50 -5.88 26.39
CA SER A 114 -12.94 -6.09 26.49
C SER A 114 -13.40 -7.39 25.83
N ASP A 115 -14.53 -7.91 26.31
CA ASP A 115 -15.12 -9.15 25.80
C ASP A 115 -15.56 -9.03 24.34
N GLU A 116 -16.04 -7.86 23.92
CA GLU A 116 -16.42 -7.57 22.53
C GLU A 116 -15.21 -7.66 21.58
N ALA A 117 -14.07 -7.08 21.98
CA ALA A 117 -12.84 -7.16 21.20
C ALA A 117 -12.28 -8.59 21.14
N LYS A 118 -12.45 -9.37 22.22
CA LYS A 118 -12.11 -10.81 22.24
C LYS A 118 -13.03 -11.63 21.34
N ALA A 119 -14.33 -11.34 21.31
CA ALA A 119 -15.29 -12.02 20.43
C ALA A 119 -14.92 -11.81 18.96
N HIS A 120 -14.66 -10.57 18.56
CA HIS A 120 -14.23 -10.24 17.20
C HIS A 120 -12.88 -10.88 16.84
N ALA A 121 -11.91 -10.85 17.75
CA ALA A 121 -10.62 -11.51 17.54
C ALA A 121 -10.77 -13.03 17.32
N ARG A 122 -11.75 -13.66 17.98
CA ARG A 122 -12.04 -15.09 17.84
C ARG A 122 -12.64 -15.41 16.46
N GLU A 123 -13.61 -14.61 16.01
CA GLU A 123 -14.24 -14.77 14.69
C GLU A 123 -13.23 -14.67 13.55
N VAL A 124 -12.34 -13.67 13.59
CA VAL A 124 -11.29 -13.51 12.57
C VAL A 124 -10.32 -14.68 12.57
N LEU A 125 -9.97 -15.22 13.74
CA LEU A 125 -9.10 -16.40 13.83
C LEU A 125 -9.77 -17.68 13.33
N GLU A 126 -11.09 -17.81 13.48
CA GLU A 126 -11.86 -18.97 12.97
C GLU A 126 -11.95 -18.95 11.46
N ALA A 127 -12.30 -17.80 10.88
CA ALA A 127 -12.40 -17.63 9.43
C ALA A 127 -11.08 -17.91 8.68
N ASN A 128 -9.95 -17.83 9.40
CA ASN A 128 -8.61 -18.08 8.86
C ASN A 128 -8.00 -19.40 9.35
N ASP A 129 -8.79 -20.31 9.94
CA ASP A 129 -8.34 -21.59 10.52
C ASP A 129 -7.16 -21.45 11.51
N ALA A 130 -7.01 -20.28 12.12
CA ALA A 130 -5.90 -19.89 12.98
C ALA A 130 -6.27 -19.87 14.47
N MET A 131 -7.48 -20.31 14.82
CA MET A 131 -7.96 -20.43 16.20
C MET A 131 -6.95 -21.19 17.08
N PRO A 132 -6.47 -20.60 18.18
CA PRO A 132 -5.62 -21.32 19.11
C PRO A 132 -6.48 -22.41 19.75
N GLN A 133 -6.18 -23.68 19.44
CA GLN A 133 -6.70 -24.83 20.17
C GLN A 133 -6.38 -24.59 21.64
N THR A 134 -7.38 -24.23 22.43
CA THR A 134 -7.18 -23.97 23.86
C THR A 134 -6.70 -25.29 24.45
N GLN A 135 -5.42 -25.36 24.80
CA GLN A 135 -4.90 -26.44 25.64
C GLN A 135 -5.65 -26.34 26.96
N THR A 136 -6.76 -27.07 27.06
CA THR A 136 -7.30 -27.54 28.32
C THR A 136 -6.13 -28.19 29.03
N THR A 137 -5.60 -27.52 30.05
CA THR A 137 -4.76 -28.16 31.05
C THR A 137 -5.63 -29.25 31.66
N ARG A 138 -5.54 -30.47 31.11
CA ARG A 138 -5.97 -31.67 31.80
C ARG A 138 -5.03 -31.75 33.00
N ASN A 139 -5.51 -31.22 34.12
CA ASN A 139 -4.89 -31.34 35.42
C ASN A 139 -4.52 -32.81 35.60
N ARG A 140 -3.22 -33.08 35.56
CA ARG A 140 -2.67 -34.36 35.97
C ARG A 140 -2.64 -34.32 37.49
N ASP A 141 -3.71 -34.84 38.08
CA ASP A 141 -3.79 -35.36 39.45
C ASP A 141 -2.39 -35.77 39.96
N HIS A 142 -1.97 -35.21 41.09
CA HIS A 142 -0.87 -35.67 41.94
C HIS A 142 -1.31 -35.54 43.40
#